data_AF-A0A7S0C344-F1
#
_entry.id   AF-A0A7S0C344-F1
#
_cell.length_a   1.000
_cell.length_b   1.000
_cell.length_c   1.000
_cell.angle_alpha   90.00
_cell.angle_beta   90.00
_cell.angle_gamma   90.00
#
_symmetry.space_group_name_H-M   'P 1'
#
loop_
_entity.id
_entity.type
_entity.pdbx_description
1 polymer ?
#
loop_
_entity_poly.entity_id
_entity_poly.type
_entity_poly.pdbx_seq_one_letter_code
_entity_poly.pdbx_strand_id
1 'polypeptide(L)'
;HGFGKTSFIRYLLGRDFPGIRIGPEPTTDRFTVIMESESKQGGDKITPGAALCAQGDRPFSGLSPFGNNFLSRLEGVEMVGCNVLSNITLVDTPGILAGQKQSLGRNYDYEAVMKWFAERSDLIIIMFDAHKLDISDELKGVIELFKPHSDKIRVLLNKADSVSTQQLMRVYGALMWSLGKVMNTPEVCRVYISSFWDKPLSPKIGGDQHQLLSQEKADLFADIHQLPQNAVMRRINELVKRARSVKVHAYIIHYLRKQLPYTFGKREKQRRLIDRLDREFVMCARRYELPRGDFPALGTFRNALLEVRDLSEFQKLDKKMVKDMDRVFSVDIPDLLEKARST
;
A
#
# COMPACT_ATOMS: atom_id res chain seq x y z
N HIS A 1 -18.21 -17.63 0.86
CA HIS A 1 -17.89 -17.57 2.29
C HIS A 1 -16.83 -16.52 2.52
N GLY A 2 -17.19 -15.37 3.11
CA GLY A 2 -16.25 -14.27 3.30
C GLY A 2 -15.31 -14.50 4.49
N PHE A 3 -14.04 -14.09 4.32
CA PHE A 3 -13.01 -14.01 5.38
C PHE A 3 -13.39 -13.07 6.54
N GLY A 4 -14.47 -12.29 6.38
CA GLY A 4 -15.01 -11.40 7.41
C GLY A 4 -14.53 -9.96 7.32
N LYS A 5 -14.00 -9.51 6.17
CA LYS A 5 -13.51 -8.12 5.97
C LYS A 5 -14.56 -7.06 6.28
N THR A 6 -15.72 -7.17 5.65
CA THR A 6 -16.86 -6.26 5.86
C THR A 6 -17.36 -6.30 7.31
N SER A 7 -17.39 -7.49 7.94
CA SER A 7 -17.75 -7.63 9.35
C SER A 7 -16.71 -7.02 10.29
N PHE A 8 -15.42 -7.11 9.96
CA PHE A 8 -14.34 -6.46 10.70
C PHE A 8 -14.43 -4.94 10.63
N ILE A 9 -14.72 -4.39 9.45
CA ILE A 9 -14.95 -2.96 9.28
C ILE A 9 -16.16 -2.49 10.09
N ARG A 10 -17.29 -3.20 10.00
CA ARG A 10 -18.46 -2.92 10.84
C ARG A 10 -18.12 -2.96 12.33
N TYR A 11 -17.32 -3.95 12.74
CA TYR A 11 -16.86 -4.07 14.12
C TYR A 11 -16.05 -2.83 14.55
N LEU A 12 -15.13 -2.36 13.72
CA LEU A 12 -14.36 -1.14 13.97
C LEU A 12 -15.23 0.11 14.07
N LEU A 13 -16.24 0.22 13.20
CA LEU A 13 -17.15 1.36 13.15
C LEU A 13 -18.16 1.35 14.31
N GLY A 14 -18.40 0.18 14.92
CA GLY A 14 -19.42 -0.01 15.95
C GLY A 14 -20.87 0.05 15.43
N ARG A 15 -21.07 0.24 14.13
CA ARG A 15 -22.37 0.30 13.47
C ARG A 15 -22.27 -0.04 11.98
N ASP A 16 -23.43 -0.24 11.37
CA ASP A 16 -23.56 -0.50 9.93
C ASP A 16 -23.24 0.77 9.13
N PHE A 17 -22.64 0.57 7.96
CA PHE A 17 -22.40 1.63 6.98
C PHE A 17 -23.31 1.42 5.74
N PRO A 18 -23.70 2.49 5.03
CA PRO A 18 -24.54 2.37 3.85
C PRO A 18 -23.97 1.40 2.79
N GLY A 19 -24.83 0.58 2.20
CA GLY A 19 -24.43 -0.38 1.17
C GLY A 19 -23.74 -1.65 1.70
N ILE A 20 -23.60 -1.78 3.02
CA ILE A 20 -23.01 -2.98 3.64
C ILE A 20 -23.79 -4.25 3.23
N ARG A 21 -23.05 -5.27 2.79
CA ARG A 21 -23.59 -6.60 2.48
C ARG A 21 -22.77 -7.65 3.21
N ILE A 22 -23.34 -8.22 4.27
CA ILE A 22 -22.73 -9.33 5.00
C ILE A 22 -23.54 -10.58 4.67
N GLY A 23 -22.90 -11.56 4.03
CA GLY A 23 -23.52 -12.85 3.74
C GLY A 23 -22.53 -14.00 3.61
N PRO A 24 -23.02 -15.25 3.62
CA PRO A 24 -22.20 -16.44 3.45
C PRO A 24 -21.65 -16.58 2.03
N GLU A 25 -22.21 -15.90 1.03
CA GLU A 25 -21.71 -15.86 -0.35
C GLU A 25 -20.75 -14.67 -0.56
N PRO A 26 -19.90 -14.67 -1.62
CA PRO A 26 -19.07 -13.51 -1.97
C PRO A 26 -19.98 -12.30 -2.26
N THR A 27 -20.18 -11.47 -1.25
CA THR A 27 -21.22 -10.44 -1.22
C THR A 27 -20.68 -9.08 -1.62
N THR A 28 -19.36 -8.88 -1.47
CA THR A 28 -18.63 -7.66 -1.82
C THR A 28 -17.89 -7.87 -3.15
N ASP A 29 -18.42 -7.29 -4.21
CA ASP A 29 -17.84 -7.25 -5.56
C ASP A 29 -17.28 -5.85 -5.91
N ARG A 30 -17.23 -4.95 -4.92
CA ARG A 30 -16.86 -3.53 -5.05
C ARG A 30 -15.72 -3.17 -4.12
N PHE A 31 -14.99 -2.13 -4.50
CA PHE A 31 -14.13 -1.38 -3.60
C PHE A 31 -14.99 -0.33 -2.91
N THR A 32 -15.01 -0.34 -1.59
CA THR A 32 -15.81 0.58 -0.79
C THR A 32 -14.87 1.40 0.08
N VAL A 33 -14.76 2.70 -0.22
CA VAL A 33 -13.95 3.66 0.53
C VAL A 33 -14.84 4.29 1.59
N ILE A 34 -14.57 4.02 2.86
CA ILE A 34 -15.39 4.49 4.00
C ILE A 34 -14.62 5.60 4.71
N MET A 35 -15.21 6.78 4.75
CA MET A 35 -14.60 8.02 5.24
C MET A 35 -15.57 8.85 6.07
N GLU A 36 -15.03 9.78 6.86
CA GLU A 36 -15.83 10.74 7.59
C GLU A 36 -16.56 11.68 6.62
N SER A 37 -17.83 11.96 6.92
CA SER A 37 -18.60 12.98 6.23
C SER A 37 -18.18 14.38 6.68
N GLU A 38 -17.93 15.27 5.73
CA GLU A 38 -17.62 16.68 6.01
C GLU A 38 -18.85 17.45 6.50
N SER A 39 -20.06 17.02 6.13
CA SER A 39 -21.30 17.63 6.56
C SER A 39 -21.81 16.98 7.85
N LYS A 40 -21.59 17.66 8.98
CA LYS A 40 -22.14 17.24 10.30
C LYS A 40 -23.66 17.34 10.39
N GLN A 41 -24.31 17.98 9.42
CA GLN A 41 -25.76 18.19 9.38
C GLN A 41 -26.48 17.22 8.41
N GLY A 42 -25.74 16.40 7.67
CA GLY A 42 -26.27 15.36 6.80
C GLY A 42 -26.40 14.00 7.49
N GLY A 43 -27.01 13.03 6.79
CA GLY A 43 -26.91 11.61 7.12
C GLY A 43 -25.78 10.93 6.36
N ASP A 44 -25.59 9.63 6.60
CA ASP A 44 -24.60 8.85 5.84
C ASP A 44 -24.95 8.82 4.35
N LYS A 45 -23.93 8.87 3.48
CA LYS A 45 -24.11 9.02 2.04
C LYS A 45 -23.24 8.05 1.25
N ILE A 46 -23.77 7.56 0.13
CA ILE A 46 -23.00 6.81 -0.88
C ILE A 46 -22.71 7.73 -2.07
N THR A 47 -21.47 7.74 -2.51
CA THR A 47 -20.98 8.46 -3.69
C THR A 47 -20.44 7.45 -4.70
N PRO A 48 -20.97 7.40 -5.94
CA PRO A 48 -20.45 6.51 -6.99
C PRO A 48 -18.98 6.79 -7.32
N GLY A 49 -18.23 5.77 -7.73
CA GLY A 49 -16.78 5.87 -7.96
C GLY A 49 -16.34 6.96 -8.93
N ALA A 50 -17.07 7.20 -10.02
CA ALA A 50 -16.76 8.29 -10.95
C ALA A 50 -16.89 9.67 -10.30
N ALA A 51 -17.91 9.87 -9.45
CA ALA A 51 -18.09 11.11 -8.71
C ALA A 51 -17.04 11.26 -7.60
N LEU A 52 -16.69 10.16 -6.92
CA LEU A 52 -15.62 10.13 -5.91
C LEU A 52 -14.27 10.55 -6.50
N CYS A 53 -13.97 10.15 -7.74
CA CYS A 53 -12.71 10.51 -8.39
C CYS A 53 -12.70 11.93 -8.98
N ALA A 54 -13.88 12.53 -9.19
CA ALA A 54 -14.00 13.90 -9.67
C ALA A 54 -13.82 14.96 -8.56
N GLN A 55 -13.90 14.55 -7.30
CA GLN A 55 -13.69 15.39 -6.12
C GLN A 55 -12.19 15.73 -5.97
N GLY A 56 -11.84 17.01 -6.20
CA GLY A 56 -10.45 17.49 -6.14
C GLY A 56 -9.87 17.64 -4.74
N ASP A 57 -10.75 17.68 -3.74
CA ASP A 57 -10.46 17.69 -2.29
C ASP A 57 -10.21 16.29 -1.72
N ARG A 58 -10.45 15.22 -2.50
CA ARG A 58 -10.26 13.83 -2.07
C ARG A 58 -9.07 13.17 -2.80
N PRO A 59 -8.33 12.25 -2.14
CA PRO A 59 -7.13 11.62 -2.71
C PRO A 59 -7.42 10.51 -3.75
N PHE A 60 -8.61 10.48 -4.36
CA PHE A 60 -9.07 9.39 -5.24
C PHE A 60 -9.04 9.72 -6.72
N SER A 61 -8.71 10.96 -7.12
CA SER A 61 -8.62 11.35 -8.52
C SER A 61 -7.66 10.48 -9.35
N GLY A 62 -6.60 9.97 -8.71
CA GLY A 62 -5.64 9.05 -9.30
C GLY A 62 -6.20 7.66 -9.66
N LEU A 63 -7.44 7.34 -9.29
CA LEU A 63 -8.15 6.13 -9.68
C LEU A 63 -8.89 6.28 -11.04
N SER A 64 -9.12 7.51 -11.51
CA SER A 64 -9.78 7.79 -12.79
C SER A 64 -9.16 7.04 -13.99
N PRO A 65 -7.81 6.92 -14.11
CA PRO A 65 -7.17 6.24 -15.23
C PRO A 65 -7.50 4.74 -15.35
N PHE A 66 -8.01 4.08 -14.30
CA PHE A 66 -8.45 2.69 -14.37
C PHE A 66 -9.76 2.49 -15.16
N GLY A 67 -10.43 3.60 -15.54
CA GLY A 67 -11.53 3.61 -16.48
C GLY A 67 -12.88 3.16 -15.92
N ASN A 68 -13.92 3.31 -16.74
CA ASN A 68 -15.32 3.15 -16.32
C ASN A 68 -15.66 1.75 -15.79
N ASN A 69 -15.02 0.70 -16.30
CA ASN A 69 -15.24 -0.66 -15.81
C ASN A 69 -14.88 -0.78 -14.32
N PHE A 70 -13.75 -0.20 -13.92
CA PHE A 70 -13.35 -0.15 -12.52
C PHE A 70 -14.21 0.84 -11.72
N LEU A 71 -14.42 2.05 -12.22
CA LEU A 71 -15.17 3.10 -11.50
C LEU A 71 -16.62 2.67 -11.20
N SER A 72 -17.21 1.80 -12.03
CA SER A 72 -18.52 1.19 -11.78
C SER A 72 -18.53 0.20 -10.61
N ARG A 73 -17.35 -0.26 -10.17
CA ARG A 73 -17.09 -1.16 -9.05
C ARG A 73 -16.43 -0.45 -7.86
N LEU A 74 -16.32 0.87 -7.90
CA LEU A 74 -15.82 1.70 -6.81
C LEU A 74 -16.99 2.52 -6.24
N GLU A 75 -17.01 2.68 -4.93
CA GLU A 75 -17.92 3.59 -4.24
C GLU A 75 -17.24 4.22 -3.02
N GLY A 76 -17.67 5.43 -2.69
CA GLY A 76 -17.34 6.11 -1.46
C GLY A 76 -18.54 6.08 -0.52
N VAL A 77 -18.30 5.86 0.76
CA VAL A 77 -19.29 5.88 1.83
C VAL A 77 -18.84 6.91 2.85
N GLU A 78 -19.62 7.98 2.99
CA GLU A 78 -19.40 9.04 3.96
C GLU A 78 -20.27 8.77 5.17
N MET A 79 -19.66 8.66 6.35
CA MET A 79 -20.37 8.39 7.60
C MET A 79 -20.26 9.56 8.57
N VAL A 80 -21.36 9.85 9.25
CA VAL A 80 -21.43 10.89 10.28
C VAL A 80 -21.26 10.26 11.66
N GLY A 81 -20.58 10.95 12.58
CA GLY A 81 -20.51 10.55 13.99
C GLY A 81 -19.66 9.31 14.28
N CYS A 82 -18.73 8.97 13.39
CA CYS A 82 -17.80 7.85 13.57
C CYS A 82 -16.40 8.37 13.91
N ASN A 83 -16.05 8.47 15.19
CA ASN A 83 -14.77 9.00 15.67
C ASN A 83 -13.54 8.26 15.10
N VAL A 84 -13.68 6.98 14.78
CA VAL A 84 -12.62 6.20 14.12
C VAL A 84 -12.28 6.83 12.76
N LEU A 85 -13.29 7.25 12.00
CA LEU A 85 -13.11 7.79 10.65
C LEU A 85 -12.55 9.22 10.64
N SER A 86 -12.56 9.93 11.77
CA SER A 86 -11.98 11.27 11.87
C SER A 86 -10.46 11.26 11.68
N ASN A 87 -9.81 10.11 11.91
CA ASN A 87 -8.36 9.99 11.80
C ASN A 87 -7.90 8.98 10.74
N ILE A 88 -8.79 8.07 10.29
CA ILE A 88 -8.46 7.05 9.30
C ILE A 88 -9.56 6.90 8.25
N THR A 89 -9.17 6.55 7.04
CA THR A 89 -10.09 6.08 5.99
C THR A 89 -9.94 4.57 5.85
N LEU A 90 -11.06 3.85 5.83
CA LEU A 90 -11.08 2.40 5.65
C LEU A 90 -11.40 2.08 4.19
N VAL A 91 -10.75 1.07 3.62
CA VAL A 91 -11.04 0.59 2.27
C VAL A 91 -11.40 -0.89 2.37
N ASP A 92 -12.66 -1.24 2.10
CA ASP A 92 -13.04 -2.64 1.89
C ASP A 92 -12.76 -3.02 0.43
N THR A 93 -12.19 -4.20 0.23
CA THR A 93 -11.81 -4.71 -1.08
C THR A 93 -12.68 -5.91 -1.45
N PRO A 94 -12.91 -6.16 -2.76
CA PRO A 94 -13.59 -7.37 -3.19
C PRO A 94 -12.95 -8.65 -2.61
N GLY A 95 -13.75 -9.70 -2.41
CA GLY A 95 -13.22 -11.00 -2.00
C GLY A 95 -12.21 -11.54 -3.01
N ILE A 96 -11.00 -11.92 -2.56
CA ILE A 96 -10.08 -12.74 -3.36
C ILE A 96 -10.57 -14.18 -3.20
N LEU A 97 -11.29 -14.70 -4.19
CA LEU A 97 -11.81 -16.06 -4.13
C LEU A 97 -10.78 -17.08 -4.64
N ALA A 98 -10.86 -18.29 -4.11
CA ALA A 98 -10.19 -19.43 -4.70
C ALA A 98 -10.95 -19.87 -5.97
N GLY A 99 -10.36 -19.63 -7.15
CA GLY A 99 -10.83 -20.18 -8.42
C GLY A 99 -10.85 -19.18 -9.59
N GLN A 100 -10.46 -19.66 -10.78
CA GLN A 100 -10.32 -18.87 -12.02
C GLN A 100 -11.61 -18.14 -12.48
N LYS A 101 -12.79 -18.56 -12.02
CA LYS A 101 -14.08 -18.04 -12.53
C LYS A 101 -14.38 -16.59 -12.16
N GLN A 102 -13.83 -16.05 -11.07
CA GLN A 102 -14.00 -14.62 -10.75
C GLN A 102 -12.89 -13.73 -11.32
N SER A 103 -11.67 -14.24 -11.48
CA SER A 103 -10.60 -13.52 -12.20
C SER A 103 -11.02 -13.24 -13.65
N LEU A 104 -11.68 -14.20 -14.31
CA LEU A 104 -12.29 -14.04 -15.63
C LEU A 104 -13.50 -13.08 -15.68
N GLY A 105 -14.09 -12.73 -14.53
CA GLY A 105 -15.27 -11.88 -14.44
C GLY A 105 -14.98 -10.39 -14.21
N ARG A 106 -13.72 -10.01 -13.97
CA ARG A 106 -13.33 -8.62 -13.76
C ARG A 106 -12.90 -7.99 -15.09
N ASN A 107 -13.64 -6.97 -15.52
CA ASN A 107 -13.31 -6.22 -16.74
C ASN A 107 -12.36 -5.03 -16.47
N TYR A 108 -11.53 -5.13 -15.43
CA TYR A 108 -10.54 -4.12 -15.03
C TYR A 108 -9.30 -4.77 -14.43
N ASP A 109 -8.17 -4.06 -14.48
CA ASP A 109 -6.90 -4.52 -13.94
C ASP A 109 -6.91 -4.49 -12.40
N TYR A 110 -7.26 -5.62 -11.79
CA TYR A 110 -7.37 -5.76 -10.35
C TYR A 110 -6.03 -5.60 -9.63
N GLU A 111 -4.96 -6.16 -10.20
CA GLU A 111 -3.61 -6.10 -9.62
C GLU A 111 -3.09 -4.66 -9.58
N ALA A 112 -3.27 -3.91 -10.67
CA ALA A 112 -2.86 -2.51 -10.72
C ALA A 112 -3.66 -1.62 -9.73
N VAL A 113 -4.95 -1.89 -9.55
CA VAL A 113 -5.77 -1.20 -8.53
C VAL A 113 -5.29 -1.55 -7.12
N MET A 114 -5.07 -2.83 -6.81
CA MET A 114 -4.58 -3.26 -5.50
C MET A 114 -3.22 -2.65 -5.18
N LYS A 115 -2.32 -2.60 -6.17
CA LYS A 115 -1.03 -1.92 -6.06
C LYS A 115 -1.20 -0.44 -5.77
N TRP A 116 -2.10 0.25 -6.48
CA TRP A 116 -2.36 1.68 -6.26
C TRP A 116 -2.77 1.99 -4.81
N PHE A 117 -3.64 1.15 -4.23
CA PHE A 117 -4.05 1.26 -2.83
C PHE A 117 -2.88 0.95 -1.89
N ALA A 118 -2.13 -0.14 -2.10
CA ALA A 118 -1.02 -0.51 -1.24
C ALA A 118 0.08 0.54 -1.13
N GLU A 119 0.38 1.22 -2.25
CA GLU A 119 1.34 2.34 -2.27
C GLU A 119 0.90 3.48 -1.34
N ARG A 120 -0.41 3.73 -1.24
CA ARG A 120 -1.00 4.89 -0.54
C ARG A 120 -1.53 4.58 0.85
N SER A 121 -1.74 3.31 1.17
CA SER A 121 -2.20 2.88 2.49
C SER A 121 -1.10 3.02 3.55
N ASP A 122 -1.53 3.28 4.78
CA ASP A 122 -0.67 3.26 5.98
C ASP A 122 -0.64 1.89 6.67
N LEU A 123 -1.67 1.07 6.44
CA LEU A 123 -1.82 -0.27 6.98
C LEU A 123 -2.51 -1.15 5.93
N ILE A 124 -2.04 -2.38 5.77
CA ILE A 124 -2.65 -3.39 4.91
C ILE A 124 -2.96 -4.61 5.78
N ILE A 125 -4.24 -4.90 5.99
CA ILE A 125 -4.67 -6.09 6.75
C ILE A 125 -5.02 -7.20 5.79
N ILE A 126 -4.26 -8.30 5.85
CA ILE A 126 -4.54 -9.54 5.09
C ILE A 126 -5.27 -10.50 6.02
N MET A 127 -6.55 -10.77 5.72
CA MET A 127 -7.40 -11.59 6.58
C MET A 127 -7.47 -13.04 6.11
N PHE A 128 -7.29 -13.97 7.04
CA PHE A 128 -7.49 -15.41 6.86
C PHE A 128 -8.57 -15.91 7.81
N ASP A 129 -9.31 -16.94 7.41
CA ASP A 129 -10.30 -17.61 8.25
C ASP A 129 -9.65 -18.80 8.95
N ALA A 130 -9.70 -18.85 10.29
CA ALA A 130 -9.11 -19.93 11.08
C ALA A 130 -9.72 -21.32 10.77
N HIS A 131 -10.92 -21.37 10.21
CA HIS A 131 -11.58 -22.60 9.82
C HIS A 131 -11.23 -23.05 8.39
N LYS A 132 -10.85 -22.10 7.52
CA LYS A 132 -10.57 -22.33 6.09
C LYS A 132 -9.34 -21.54 5.68
N LEU A 133 -8.17 -22.09 5.99
CA LEU A 133 -6.91 -21.54 5.51
C LEU A 133 -6.71 -21.97 4.05
N ASP A 134 -6.89 -21.03 3.13
CA ASP A 134 -6.55 -21.21 1.72
C ASP A 134 -5.80 -19.98 1.22
N ILE A 135 -4.63 -20.19 0.62
CA ILE A 135 -3.86 -19.13 -0.03
C ILE A 135 -3.88 -19.42 -1.53
N SER A 136 -4.92 -18.91 -2.19
CA SER A 136 -5.10 -19.04 -3.63
C SER A 136 -3.95 -18.37 -4.41
N ASP A 137 -3.75 -18.78 -5.67
CA ASP A 137 -2.70 -18.19 -6.50
C ASP A 137 -2.94 -16.69 -6.76
N GLU A 138 -4.21 -16.26 -6.84
CA GLU A 138 -4.56 -14.84 -6.93
C GLU A 138 -4.15 -14.08 -5.65
N LEU A 139 -4.37 -14.66 -4.46
CA LEU A 139 -3.93 -14.05 -3.21
C LEU A 139 -2.39 -13.99 -3.15
N LYS A 140 -1.69 -15.02 -3.62
CA LYS A 140 -0.22 -14.99 -3.72
C LYS A 140 0.24 -13.85 -4.63
N GLY A 141 -0.35 -13.70 -5.81
CA GLY A 141 -0.05 -12.59 -6.73
C GLY A 141 -0.22 -11.22 -6.06
N VAL A 142 -1.32 -11.02 -5.34
CA VAL A 142 -1.55 -9.79 -4.56
C VAL A 142 -0.51 -9.58 -3.46
N ILE A 143 -0.16 -10.63 -2.71
CA ILE A 143 0.88 -10.55 -1.67
C ILE A 143 2.24 -10.19 -2.29
N GLU A 144 2.56 -10.72 -3.47
CA GLU A 144 3.79 -10.38 -4.19
C GLU A 144 3.84 -8.90 -4.58
N LEU A 145 2.72 -8.31 -4.99
CA LEU A 145 2.61 -6.87 -5.25
C LEU A 145 2.86 -6.04 -3.99
N PHE A 146 2.57 -6.58 -2.80
CA PHE A 146 2.70 -5.88 -1.52
C PHE A 146 4.08 -6.04 -0.88
N LYS A 147 4.98 -6.89 -1.42
CA LYS A 147 6.36 -7.06 -0.93
C LYS A 147 7.12 -5.75 -0.71
N PRO A 148 7.04 -4.74 -1.59
CA PRO A 148 7.71 -3.44 -1.36
C PRO A 148 7.15 -2.64 -0.18
N HIS A 149 6.01 -3.06 0.36
CA HIS A 149 5.28 -2.41 1.45
C HIS A 149 5.08 -3.38 2.64
N SER A 150 5.98 -4.36 2.80
CA SER A 150 5.88 -5.41 3.83
C SER A 150 5.81 -4.86 5.25
N ASP A 151 6.42 -3.69 5.51
CA ASP A 151 6.39 -2.99 6.80
C ASP A 151 4.97 -2.57 7.22
N LYS A 152 4.09 -2.34 6.24
CA LYS A 152 2.69 -1.95 6.44
C LYS A 152 1.74 -3.13 6.55
N ILE A 153 2.21 -4.36 6.32
CA ILE A 153 1.36 -5.55 6.32
C ILE A 153 1.14 -6.04 7.75
N ARG A 154 -0.12 -6.30 8.08
CA ARG A 154 -0.54 -7.09 9.24
C ARG A 154 -1.42 -8.22 8.76
N VAL A 155 -1.25 -9.37 9.37
CA VAL A 155 -2.07 -10.54 9.06
C VAL A 155 -3.08 -10.71 10.17
N LEU A 156 -4.33 -10.99 9.83
CA LEU A 156 -5.38 -11.25 10.81
C LEU A 156 -5.96 -12.64 10.57
N LEU A 157 -5.69 -13.56 11.51
CA LEU A 157 -6.33 -14.87 11.56
C LEU A 157 -7.66 -14.74 12.31
N ASN A 158 -8.72 -14.54 11.56
CA ASN A 158 -10.07 -14.26 12.05
C ASN A 158 -10.84 -15.54 12.39
N LYS A 159 -11.92 -15.41 13.19
CA LYS A 159 -12.79 -16.51 13.64
C LYS A 159 -12.04 -17.60 14.43
N ALA A 160 -10.97 -17.21 15.13
CA ALA A 160 -10.13 -18.12 15.90
C ALA A 160 -10.86 -18.80 17.07
N ASP A 161 -11.97 -18.24 17.55
CA ASP A 161 -12.84 -18.84 18.56
C ASP A 161 -13.73 -19.99 18.04
N SER A 162 -13.75 -20.21 16.72
CA SER A 162 -14.49 -21.33 16.09
C SER A 162 -13.70 -22.65 16.05
N VAL A 163 -12.44 -22.63 16.49
CA VAL A 163 -11.53 -23.78 16.47
C VAL A 163 -10.91 -24.02 17.84
N SER A 164 -10.51 -25.27 18.12
CA SER A 164 -9.81 -25.60 19.36
C SER A 164 -8.39 -25.04 19.37
N THR A 165 -7.78 -24.87 20.54
CA THR A 165 -6.37 -24.42 20.68
C THR A 165 -5.40 -25.26 19.84
N GLN A 166 -5.56 -26.58 19.83
CA GLN A 166 -4.68 -27.46 19.05
C GLN A 166 -4.85 -27.24 17.54
N GLN A 167 -6.10 -27.06 17.07
CA GLN A 167 -6.36 -26.75 15.68
C GLN A 167 -5.83 -25.37 15.31
N LEU A 168 -5.99 -24.38 16.19
CA LEU A 168 -5.47 -23.02 16.01
C LEU A 168 -3.96 -23.02 15.80
N MET A 169 -3.20 -23.76 16.62
CA MET A 169 -1.74 -23.87 16.47
C MET A 169 -1.34 -24.50 15.13
N ARG A 170 -2.07 -25.51 14.65
CA ARG A 170 -1.82 -26.13 13.34
C ARG A 170 -2.09 -25.16 12.20
N VAL A 171 -3.21 -24.42 12.27
CA VAL A 171 -3.59 -23.42 11.27
C VAL A 171 -2.58 -22.27 11.25
N TYR A 172 -2.17 -21.78 12.42
CA TYR A 172 -1.15 -20.75 12.55
C TYR A 172 0.18 -21.19 11.92
N GLY A 173 0.66 -22.41 12.25
CA GLY A 173 1.88 -22.95 11.66
C GLY A 173 1.81 -23.06 10.14
N ALA A 174 0.68 -23.54 9.60
CA ALA A 174 0.45 -23.64 8.15
C ALA A 174 0.40 -22.27 7.46
N LEU A 175 -0.20 -21.27 8.12
CA LEU A 175 -0.25 -19.89 7.65
C LEU A 175 1.16 -19.30 7.56
N MET A 176 1.94 -19.39 8.65
CA MET A 176 3.30 -18.85 8.71
C MET A 176 4.23 -19.50 7.68
N TRP A 177 4.13 -20.81 7.51
CA TRP A 177 4.87 -21.54 6.48
C TRP A 177 4.56 -21.03 5.08
N SER A 178 3.26 -20.86 4.77
CA SER A 178 2.84 -20.38 3.46
C SER A 178 3.24 -18.91 3.22
N LEU A 179 3.07 -18.05 4.23
CA LEU A 179 3.50 -16.65 4.15
C LEU A 179 5.01 -16.52 3.98
N GLY A 180 5.81 -17.31 4.69
CA GLY A 180 7.27 -17.29 4.56
C GLY A 180 7.72 -17.59 3.13
N LYS A 181 7.06 -18.54 2.45
CA LYS A 181 7.34 -18.86 1.03
C LYS A 181 6.99 -17.72 0.09
N VAL A 182 5.87 -17.03 0.32
CA VAL A 182 5.38 -15.99 -0.59
C VAL A 182 6.12 -14.68 -0.34
N MET A 183 6.26 -14.24 0.91
CA MET A 183 6.85 -12.94 1.28
C MET A 183 8.35 -12.87 0.96
N ASN A 184 9.09 -13.97 1.15
CA ASN A 184 10.52 -14.07 0.87
C ASN A 184 11.37 -12.93 1.48
N THR A 185 11.02 -12.52 2.70
CA THR A 185 11.78 -11.58 3.52
C THR A 185 12.19 -12.28 4.83
N PRO A 186 13.37 -11.96 5.40
CA PRO A 186 13.74 -12.47 6.72
C PRO A 186 12.84 -11.94 7.85
N GLU A 187 12.11 -10.84 7.62
CA GLU A 187 11.22 -10.25 8.61
C GLU A 187 9.88 -10.98 8.67
N VAL A 188 9.50 -11.39 9.89
CA VAL A 188 8.25 -12.11 10.12
C VAL A 188 7.09 -11.11 10.25
N CYS A 189 6.04 -11.26 9.43
CA CYS A 189 4.84 -10.43 9.54
C CYS A 189 4.13 -10.66 10.88
N ARG A 190 3.70 -9.58 11.55
CA ARG A 190 2.83 -9.69 12.74
C ARG A 190 1.47 -10.27 12.34
N VAL A 191 1.14 -11.40 12.95
CA VAL A 191 -0.18 -12.05 12.83
C VAL A 191 -0.97 -11.79 14.10
N TYR A 192 -2.16 -11.19 13.97
CA TYR A 192 -3.14 -11.07 15.03
C TYR A 192 -4.10 -12.25 15.00
N ILE A 193 -4.39 -12.83 16.15
CA ILE A 193 -5.29 -13.99 16.26
C ILE A 193 -6.50 -13.61 17.11
N SER A 194 -7.66 -13.44 16.48
CA SER A 194 -8.90 -13.11 17.21
C SER A 194 -10.15 -13.39 16.38
N SER A 195 -11.30 -12.96 16.90
CA SER A 195 -12.60 -13.06 16.21
C SER A 195 -13.31 -11.71 16.20
N PHE A 196 -13.52 -11.20 14.99
CA PHE A 196 -14.15 -9.91 14.75
C PHE A 196 -15.50 -10.10 14.07
N TRP A 197 -16.53 -10.32 14.90
CA TRP A 197 -17.92 -10.44 14.49
C TRP A 197 -18.84 -9.97 15.63
N ASP A 198 -20.14 -9.88 15.38
CA ASP A 198 -21.12 -9.29 16.33
C ASP A 198 -21.39 -10.15 17.58
N LYS A 199 -20.74 -11.33 17.69
CA LYS A 199 -20.92 -12.23 18.82
C LYS A 199 -19.76 -12.08 19.81
N PRO A 200 -20.02 -12.18 21.12
CA PRO A 200 -18.96 -12.40 22.10
C PRO A 200 -18.10 -13.60 21.70
N LEU A 201 -16.85 -13.64 22.18
CA LEU A 201 -16.01 -14.82 22.02
C LEU A 201 -16.77 -16.06 22.50
N SER A 202 -16.72 -17.12 21.70
CA SER A 202 -17.44 -18.36 22.00
C SER A 202 -17.18 -18.82 23.44
N PRO A 203 -18.21 -19.04 24.28
CA PRO A 203 -18.02 -19.48 25.66
C PRO A 203 -17.44 -20.91 25.75
N LYS A 204 -17.31 -21.60 24.62
CA LYS A 204 -16.76 -22.95 24.52
C LYS A 204 -15.23 -22.97 24.47
N ILE A 205 -14.58 -21.81 24.29
CA ILE A 205 -13.11 -21.72 24.29
C ILE A 205 -12.59 -21.71 25.73
N GLY A 206 -11.42 -22.30 25.95
CA GLY A 206 -10.79 -22.31 27.27
C GLY A 206 -10.35 -20.91 27.72
N GLY A 207 -10.16 -20.71 29.03
CA GLY A 207 -9.77 -19.42 29.62
C GLY A 207 -8.51 -18.82 29.00
N ASP A 208 -7.48 -19.63 28.78
CA ASP A 208 -6.22 -19.19 28.16
C ASP A 208 -6.41 -18.73 26.72
N GLN A 209 -7.23 -19.44 25.93
CA GLN A 209 -7.55 -19.03 24.57
C GLN A 209 -8.34 -17.71 24.58
N HIS A 210 -9.32 -17.57 25.48
CA HIS A 210 -10.09 -16.34 25.62
C HIS A 210 -9.17 -15.14 25.94
N GLN A 211 -8.23 -15.32 26.86
CA GLN A 211 -7.25 -14.28 27.21
C GLN A 211 -6.37 -13.92 26.02
N LEU A 212 -5.82 -14.91 25.31
CA LEU A 212 -5.02 -14.70 24.10
C LEU A 212 -5.79 -13.90 23.05
N LEU A 213 -7.00 -14.33 22.67
CA LEU A 213 -7.78 -13.65 21.63
C LEU A 213 -8.16 -12.22 22.03
N SER A 214 -8.35 -11.96 23.33
CA SER A 214 -8.66 -10.64 23.87
C SER A 214 -7.44 -9.71 23.85
N GLN A 215 -6.26 -10.23 24.21
CA GLN A 215 -4.99 -9.49 24.16
C GLN A 215 -4.61 -9.15 22.72
N GLU A 216 -4.65 -10.13 21.80
CA GLU A 216 -4.36 -9.93 20.38
C GLU A 216 -5.30 -8.91 19.72
N LYS A 217 -6.56 -8.88 20.16
CA LYS A 217 -7.54 -7.88 19.73
C LYS A 217 -7.18 -6.48 20.22
N ALA A 218 -6.80 -6.35 21.49
CA ALA A 218 -6.36 -5.08 22.05
C ALA A 218 -5.11 -4.56 21.34
N ASP A 219 -4.14 -5.44 21.05
CA ASP A 219 -2.93 -5.10 20.32
C ASP A 219 -3.24 -4.60 18.89
N LEU A 220 -4.18 -5.24 18.18
CA LEU A 220 -4.60 -4.79 16.85
C LEU A 220 -5.23 -3.39 16.90
N PHE A 221 -6.10 -3.13 17.89
CA PHE A 221 -6.68 -1.79 18.04
C PHE A 221 -5.64 -0.75 18.42
N ALA A 222 -4.68 -1.09 19.29
CA ALA A 222 -3.57 -0.20 19.60
C ALA A 222 -2.75 0.16 18.34
N ASP A 223 -2.43 -0.83 17.49
CA ASP A 223 -1.73 -0.61 16.22
C ASP A 223 -2.54 0.31 15.28
N ILE A 224 -3.85 0.07 15.14
CA ILE A 224 -4.74 0.92 14.33
C ILE A 224 -4.83 2.34 14.90
N HIS A 225 -4.95 2.50 16.22
CA HIS A 225 -5.02 3.81 16.86
C HIS A 225 -3.73 4.63 16.73
N GLN A 226 -2.57 3.98 16.63
CA GLN A 226 -1.29 4.64 16.44
C GLN A 226 -1.01 5.06 14.98
N LEU A 227 -1.83 4.61 14.02
CA LEU A 227 -1.64 4.92 12.60
C LEU A 227 -1.49 6.42 12.30
N PRO A 228 -2.30 7.35 12.84
CA PRO A 228 -2.19 8.75 12.50
C PRO A 228 -0.83 9.36 12.88
N GLN A 229 -0.31 9.02 14.06
CA GLN A 229 1.01 9.45 14.52
C GLN A 229 2.11 8.85 13.64
N ASN A 230 2.01 7.55 13.35
CA ASN A 230 2.95 6.85 12.48
C ASN A 230 2.90 7.34 11.02
N ALA A 231 1.74 7.80 10.55
CA ALA A 231 1.54 8.28 9.18
C ALA A 231 2.33 9.57 8.91
N VAL A 232 2.42 10.48 9.89
CA VAL A 232 3.25 11.69 9.75
C VAL A 232 4.71 11.29 9.53
N MET A 233 5.26 10.45 10.41
CA MET A 233 6.65 9.99 10.31
C MET A 233 6.89 9.21 9.00
N ARG A 234 5.93 8.39 8.58
CA ARG A 234 6.01 7.66 7.31
C ARG A 234 6.00 8.60 6.11
N ARG A 235 5.14 9.62 6.09
CA ARG A 235 5.09 10.63 5.00
C ARG A 235 6.40 11.39 4.90
N ILE A 236 7.01 11.75 6.03
CA ILE A 236 8.35 12.36 6.06
C ILE A 236 9.38 11.39 5.45
N ASN A 237 9.37 10.12 5.84
CA ASN A 237 10.28 9.12 5.27
C ASN A 237 10.09 8.94 3.76
N GLU A 238 8.86 8.88 3.26
CA GLU A 238 8.57 8.80 1.82
C GLU A 238 9.01 10.06 1.06
N LEU A 239 8.81 11.25 1.66
CA LEU A 239 9.34 12.50 1.11
C LEU A 239 10.87 12.45 0.99
N VAL A 240 11.56 11.96 2.02
CA VAL A 240 13.03 11.80 2.02
C VAL A 240 13.47 10.85 0.92
N LYS A 241 12.86 9.66 0.82
CA LYS A 241 13.15 8.67 -0.24
C LYS A 241 12.97 9.28 -1.63
N ARG A 242 11.84 9.98 -1.85
CA ARG A 242 11.53 10.62 -3.13
C ARG A 242 12.51 11.73 -3.46
N ALA A 243 12.85 12.60 -2.51
CA ALA A 243 13.83 13.66 -2.72
C ALA A 243 15.20 13.08 -3.11
N ARG A 244 15.63 11.99 -2.47
CA ARG A 244 16.90 11.31 -2.82
C ARG A 244 16.85 10.74 -4.24
N SER A 245 15.75 10.08 -4.59
CA SER A 245 15.54 9.55 -5.94
C SER A 245 15.58 10.64 -7.01
N VAL A 246 14.95 11.80 -6.75
CA VAL A 246 14.99 12.97 -7.65
C VAL A 246 16.41 13.51 -7.81
N LYS A 247 17.17 13.64 -6.70
CA LYS A 247 18.57 14.05 -6.73
C LYS A 247 19.41 13.10 -7.60
N VAL A 248 19.30 11.80 -7.36
CA VAL A 248 20.03 10.78 -8.14
C VAL A 248 19.65 10.84 -9.61
N HIS A 249 18.36 10.93 -9.93
CA HIS A 249 17.89 11.08 -11.31
C HIS A 249 18.52 12.28 -12.01
N ALA A 250 18.50 13.46 -11.36
CA ALA A 250 19.09 14.67 -11.91
C ALA A 250 20.60 14.51 -12.19
N TYR A 251 21.33 13.84 -11.29
CA TYR A 251 22.75 13.55 -11.49
C TYR A 251 23.02 12.52 -12.60
N ILE A 252 22.18 11.49 -12.75
CA ILE A 252 22.30 10.51 -13.84
C ILE A 252 22.17 11.22 -15.18
N ILE A 253 21.12 12.02 -15.37
CA ILE A 253 20.91 12.77 -16.62
C ILE A 253 22.06 13.77 -16.84
N HIS A 254 22.48 14.49 -15.80
CA HIS A 254 23.63 15.38 -15.87
C HIS A 254 24.90 14.65 -16.31
N TYR A 255 25.19 13.50 -15.71
CA TYR A 255 26.35 12.69 -15.99
C TYR A 255 26.37 12.23 -17.44
N LEU A 256 25.31 11.58 -17.90
CA LEU A 256 25.20 11.03 -19.26
C LEU A 256 25.30 12.14 -20.29
N ARG A 257 24.62 13.26 -20.07
CA ARG A 257 24.68 14.45 -20.93
C ARG A 257 26.11 14.99 -21.06
N LYS A 258 26.89 15.01 -19.97
CA LYS A 258 28.26 15.51 -19.96
C LYS A 258 29.26 14.62 -20.71
N GLN A 259 28.90 13.37 -20.96
CA GLN A 259 29.70 12.40 -21.72
C GLN A 259 29.45 12.49 -23.23
N LEU A 260 28.44 13.26 -23.67
CA LEU A 260 28.16 13.44 -25.08
C LEU A 260 29.12 14.44 -25.74
N PRO A 261 29.55 14.18 -26.97
CA PRO A 261 30.33 15.14 -27.76
C PRO A 261 29.48 16.36 -28.14
N TYR A 262 30.11 17.52 -28.33
CA TYR A 262 29.40 18.75 -28.66
C TYR A 262 28.82 18.77 -30.09
N THR A 263 29.48 18.12 -31.05
CA THR A 263 29.19 18.28 -32.48
C THR A 263 28.77 16.97 -33.16
N PHE A 264 29.70 16.03 -33.37
CA PHE A 264 29.46 14.78 -34.12
C PHE A 264 29.46 13.54 -33.22
N GLY A 265 28.72 12.49 -33.63
CA GLY A 265 28.71 11.19 -32.95
C GLY A 265 27.83 11.11 -31.69
N LYS A 266 27.00 12.13 -31.42
CA LYS A 266 26.11 12.16 -30.23
C LYS A 266 25.24 10.91 -30.10
N ARG A 267 24.52 10.54 -31.17
CA ARG A 267 23.62 9.37 -31.19
C ARG A 267 24.36 8.07 -30.91
N GLU A 268 25.51 7.89 -31.54
CA GLU A 268 26.33 6.69 -31.34
C GLU A 268 26.87 6.62 -29.91
N LYS A 269 27.38 7.73 -29.37
CA LYS A 269 27.85 7.81 -27.99
C LYS A 269 26.70 7.58 -27.00
N GLN A 270 25.54 8.18 -27.21
CA GLN A 270 24.34 7.96 -26.38
C GLN A 270 23.96 6.49 -26.37
N ARG A 271 23.88 5.83 -27.52
CA ARG A 271 23.56 4.40 -27.60
C ARG A 271 24.56 3.56 -26.80
N ARG A 272 25.86 3.82 -26.97
CA ARG A 272 26.93 3.15 -26.21
C ARG A 272 26.81 3.36 -24.69
N LEU A 273 26.41 4.55 -24.25
CA LEU A 273 26.19 4.86 -22.83
C LEU A 273 24.97 4.09 -22.28
N ILE A 274 23.88 4.02 -23.04
CA ILE A 274 22.67 3.27 -22.67
C ILE A 274 22.94 1.76 -22.65
N ASP A 275 23.72 1.23 -23.59
CA ASP A 275 24.07 -0.19 -23.64
C ASP A 275 24.87 -0.63 -22.40
N ARG A 276 25.73 0.26 -21.87
CA ARG A 276 26.61 0.04 -20.71
C ARG A 276 26.14 0.77 -19.46
N LEU A 277 24.83 1.04 -19.36
CA LEU A 277 24.24 1.85 -18.29
C LEU A 277 24.57 1.36 -16.87
N ASP A 278 24.75 0.05 -16.70
CA ASP A 278 25.20 -0.57 -15.44
C ASP A 278 26.54 0.00 -14.96
N ARG A 279 27.50 0.16 -15.87
CA ARG A 279 28.82 0.75 -15.57
C ARG A 279 28.71 2.25 -15.39
N GLU A 280 27.91 2.92 -16.22
CA GLU A 280 27.71 4.36 -16.12
C GLU A 280 27.05 4.76 -14.79
N PHE A 281 26.12 3.95 -14.26
CA PHE A 281 25.54 4.14 -12.93
C PHE A 281 26.60 4.06 -11.84
N VAL A 282 27.48 3.04 -11.88
CA VAL A 282 28.58 2.90 -10.92
C VAL A 282 29.54 4.10 -10.97
N MET A 283 29.87 4.58 -12.17
CA MET A 283 30.76 5.71 -12.36
C MET A 283 30.11 7.03 -11.93
N CYS A 284 28.83 7.22 -12.22
CA CYS A 284 28.04 8.36 -11.75
C CYS A 284 27.96 8.40 -10.23
N ALA A 285 27.65 7.25 -9.60
CA ALA A 285 27.58 7.13 -8.15
C ALA A 285 28.90 7.51 -7.47
N ARG A 286 30.03 7.02 -8.00
CA ARG A 286 31.36 7.38 -7.49
C ARG A 286 31.68 8.87 -7.69
N ARG A 287 31.36 9.42 -8.86
CA ARG A 287 31.72 10.80 -9.22
C ARG A 287 31.01 11.85 -8.37
N TYR A 288 29.77 11.58 -7.95
CA TYR A 288 28.93 12.52 -7.19
C TYR A 288 28.59 12.02 -5.79
N GLU A 289 29.29 10.99 -5.32
CA GLU A 289 29.14 10.41 -3.97
C GLU A 289 27.68 10.02 -3.63
N LEU A 290 27.00 9.40 -4.60
CA LEU A 290 25.59 9.02 -4.48
C LEU A 290 25.45 7.59 -3.94
N PRO A 291 24.54 7.34 -2.99
CA PRO A 291 24.22 5.99 -2.53
C PRO A 291 23.70 5.12 -3.67
N ARG A 292 24.27 3.93 -3.84
CA ARG A 292 23.83 3.01 -4.91
C ARG A 292 22.40 2.52 -4.75
N GLY A 293 21.91 2.42 -3.51
CA GLY A 293 20.54 1.98 -3.22
C GLY A 293 19.46 2.94 -3.72
N ASP A 294 19.81 4.20 -3.98
CA ASP A 294 18.87 5.22 -4.45
C ASP A 294 18.77 5.27 -5.99
N PHE A 295 19.55 4.45 -6.70
CA PHE A 295 19.50 4.38 -8.17
C PHE A 295 18.27 3.59 -8.66
N PRO A 296 17.66 4.00 -9.78
CA PRO A 296 16.49 3.33 -10.33
C PRO A 296 16.83 1.95 -10.89
N ALA A 297 15.80 1.12 -11.07
CA ALA A 297 15.94 -0.18 -11.72
C ALA A 297 16.51 -0.03 -13.14
N LEU A 298 17.60 -0.75 -13.42
CA LEU A 298 18.38 -0.63 -14.66
C LEU A 298 17.54 -0.84 -15.92
N GLY A 299 16.72 -1.89 -15.97
CA GLY A 299 15.92 -2.23 -17.15
C GLY A 299 14.89 -1.15 -17.48
N THR A 300 14.12 -0.72 -16.49
CA THR A 300 13.11 0.33 -16.64
C THR A 300 13.74 1.66 -17.07
N PHE A 301 14.85 2.06 -16.43
CA PHE A 301 15.53 3.30 -16.77
C PHE A 301 16.15 3.26 -18.18
N ARG A 302 16.74 2.12 -18.56
CA ARG A 302 17.29 1.90 -19.90
C ARG A 302 16.23 2.08 -20.98
N ASN A 303 15.05 1.47 -20.79
CA ASN A 303 13.94 1.58 -21.74
C ASN A 303 13.47 3.03 -21.87
N ALA A 304 13.31 3.75 -20.75
CA ALA A 304 12.95 5.16 -20.78
C ALA A 304 14.01 6.02 -21.52
N LEU A 305 15.30 5.74 -21.36
CA LEU A 305 16.36 6.44 -22.08
C LEU A 305 16.37 6.14 -23.59
N LEU A 306 15.91 4.96 -24.02
CA LEU A 306 15.82 4.61 -25.45
C LEU A 306 14.73 5.42 -26.18
N GLU A 307 13.71 5.89 -25.46
CA GLU A 307 12.67 6.79 -25.99
C GLU A 307 13.20 8.23 -26.17
N VAL A 308 14.31 8.58 -25.52
CA VAL A 308 14.91 9.92 -25.64
C VAL A 308 15.70 10.03 -26.95
N ARG A 309 15.27 10.93 -27.83
CA ARG A 309 15.92 11.19 -29.12
C ARG A 309 17.33 11.76 -29.00
N ASP A 310 17.53 12.74 -28.12
CA ASP A 310 18.84 13.38 -27.89
C ASP A 310 18.95 13.85 -26.43
N LEU A 311 19.79 13.17 -25.63
CA LEU A 311 20.07 13.55 -24.24
C LEU A 311 20.70 14.95 -24.11
N SER A 312 21.23 15.51 -25.21
CA SER A 312 21.82 16.84 -25.22
C SER A 312 20.78 17.97 -25.21
N GLU A 313 19.50 17.66 -25.41
CA GLU A 313 18.38 18.61 -25.29
C GLU A 313 17.96 18.86 -23.84
N PHE A 314 18.29 17.95 -22.92
CA PHE A 314 18.00 18.15 -21.50
C PHE A 314 18.71 19.38 -20.94
N GLN A 315 18.05 20.03 -19.99
CA GLN A 315 18.61 21.16 -19.26
C GLN A 315 19.89 20.74 -18.52
N LYS A 316 20.83 21.68 -18.42
CA LYS A 316 22.01 21.47 -17.57
C LYS A 316 21.56 21.45 -16.12
N LEU A 317 22.27 20.68 -15.29
CA LEU A 317 22.01 20.63 -13.86
C LEU A 317 22.15 22.03 -13.25
N ASP A 318 21.09 22.52 -12.63
CA ASP A 318 21.12 23.78 -11.90
C ASP A 318 21.74 23.57 -10.52
N LYS A 319 22.91 24.18 -10.30
CA LYS A 319 23.64 24.11 -9.03
C LYS A 319 22.87 24.75 -7.88
N LYS A 320 22.02 25.74 -8.15
CA LYS A 320 21.18 26.37 -7.12
C LYS A 320 20.13 25.39 -6.63
N MET A 321 19.40 24.74 -7.54
CA MET A 321 18.40 23.72 -7.19
C MET A 321 19.01 22.54 -6.42
N VAL A 322 20.23 22.13 -6.77
CA VAL A 322 20.95 21.09 -6.01
C VAL A 322 21.24 21.55 -4.58
N LYS A 323 21.73 22.78 -4.39
CA LYS A 323 21.97 23.34 -3.05
C LYS A 323 20.68 23.47 -2.24
N ASP A 324 19.59 23.88 -2.88
CA ASP A 324 18.28 23.98 -2.22
C ASP A 324 17.80 22.58 -1.78
N MET A 325 18.02 21.55 -2.61
CA MET A 325 17.70 20.17 -2.26
C MET A 325 18.61 19.62 -1.14
N ASP A 326 19.89 20.03 -1.09
CA ASP A 326 20.77 19.69 0.04
C ASP A 326 20.32 20.33 1.35
N ARG A 327 19.81 21.58 1.29
CA ARG A 327 19.18 22.25 2.43
C ARG A 327 17.94 21.52 2.94
N VAL A 328 17.11 20.99 2.03
CA VAL A 328 15.94 20.20 2.41
C VAL A 328 16.36 19.01 3.29
N PHE A 329 17.47 18.34 2.97
CA PHE A 329 17.97 17.23 3.77
C PHE A 329 18.63 17.63 5.08
N SER A 330 19.36 18.76 5.11
CA SER A 330 20.15 19.15 6.28
C SER A 330 19.41 20.03 7.30
N VAL A 331 18.34 20.71 6.88
CA VAL A 331 17.59 21.65 7.72
C VAL A 331 16.10 21.30 7.74
N ASP A 332 15.43 21.31 6.59
CA ASP A 332 13.97 21.29 6.56
C ASP A 332 13.38 19.94 7.03
N ILE A 333 14.02 18.81 6.68
CA ILE A 333 13.62 17.48 7.14
C ILE A 333 13.82 17.30 8.66
N PRO A 334 15.00 17.61 9.26
CA PRO A 334 15.17 17.62 10.71
C PRO A 334 14.13 18.45 11.46
N ASP A 335 13.87 19.69 11.02
CA ASP A 335 12.87 20.57 11.63
C ASP A 335 11.46 19.98 11.57
N LEU A 336 11.13 19.33 10.46
CA LEU A 336 9.84 18.66 10.27
C LEU A 336 9.70 17.43 11.19
N LEU A 337 10.77 16.66 11.39
CA LEU A 337 10.80 15.53 12.31
C LEU A 337 10.64 15.96 13.77
N GLU A 338 11.26 17.07 14.16
CA GLU A 338 11.11 17.62 15.52
C GLU A 338 9.67 18.06 15.79
N LYS A 339 9.06 18.78 14.85
CA LYS A 339 7.64 19.17 14.93
C LYS A 339 6.72 17.96 14.99
N ALA A 340 6.96 16.95 14.15
CA ALA A 340 6.16 15.73 14.12
C ALA A 340 6.21 14.94 15.44
N ARG A 341 7.32 15.00 16.19
CA ARG A 341 7.41 14.36 17.52
C ARG A 341 6.68 15.13 18.62
N SER A 342 6.42 16.42 18.41
CA SER A 342 5.74 17.30 19.36
C SER A 342 4.21 17.34 19.20
N THR A 343 3.67 16.59 18.23
CA THR A 343 2.23 16.48 17.91
C THR A 343 1.75 15.08 18.26
#